data_AF-D3S8Y3-F1
#
_entry.id   AF-D3S8Y3-F1
#
_cell.length_a   1.000
_cell.length_b   1.000
_cell.length_c   1.000
_cell.angle_alpha   90.00
_cell.angle_beta   90.00
_cell.angle_gamma   90.00
#
_symmetry.space_group_name_H-M   'P 1'
#
loop_
_entity.id
_entity.type
_entity.pdbx_description
1 polymer ?
#
loop_
_entity_poly.entity_id
_entity_poly.type
_entity_poly.pdbx_seq_one_letter_code
_entity_poly.pdbx_strand_id
1 'polypeptide(L)'
;MASFTITLHARTADEPEFQRVSVTAGGDEELPEYGQVWVWDILYAQQLFALGETQPAQELKETLELWAVNMSSKVFQPHGHILAKGYLDLSEDLKLVNGDEERPTAADGDREIIVTVTGQAGQLPDVAVSPEALEAEERKNLVLGLGQFFNFDNPMFARELPIHVLAMRKYHADIHEPHTREALDEAPFYAIQKAMEYFQAANQGTVQ
;
A
#
# COMPACT_ATOMS: atom_id res chain seq x y z
N MET A 1 6.07 -10.49 -16.06
CA MET A 1 6.61 -10.01 -14.78
C MET A 1 6.39 -8.51 -14.71
N ALA A 2 5.71 -8.03 -13.68
CA ALA A 2 5.56 -6.60 -13.40
C ALA A 2 6.62 -6.17 -12.37
N SER A 3 7.04 -4.90 -12.40
CA SER A 3 7.99 -4.35 -11.44
C SER A 3 7.68 -2.90 -11.10
N PHE A 4 7.95 -2.50 -9.87
CA PHE A 4 7.86 -1.12 -9.42
C PHE A 4 9.19 -0.72 -8.81
N THR A 5 9.81 0.33 -9.32
CA THR A 5 10.98 0.97 -8.70
C THR A 5 10.49 2.12 -7.85
N ILE A 6 10.67 2.01 -6.54
CA ILE A 6 10.38 3.02 -5.54
C ILE A 6 11.69 3.72 -5.20
N THR A 7 11.76 5.02 -5.43
CA THR A 7 12.88 5.86 -4.98
C THR A 7 12.43 6.66 -3.76
N LEU A 8 13.04 6.39 -2.62
CA LEU A 8 12.96 7.24 -1.44
C LEU A 8 14.02 8.33 -1.58
N HIS A 9 13.57 9.55 -1.84
CA HIS A 9 14.48 10.68 -2.03
C HIS A 9 15.06 11.12 -0.70
N ALA A 10 16.32 11.54 -0.70
CA ALA A 10 16.94 12.15 0.47
C ALA A 10 16.11 13.35 0.92
N ARG A 11 15.85 13.44 2.24
CA ARG A 11 15.11 14.58 2.81
C ARG A 11 15.89 15.86 2.59
N THR A 12 15.19 16.91 2.18
CA THR A 12 15.79 18.21 1.91
C THR A 12 15.73 19.10 3.15
N ALA A 13 16.64 20.07 3.26
CA ALA A 13 16.73 20.93 4.44
C ALA A 13 15.53 21.89 4.59
N ASP A 14 14.83 22.17 3.49
CA ASP A 14 13.64 23.00 3.42
C ASP A 14 12.35 22.26 3.83
N GLU A 15 12.32 20.94 3.71
CA GLU A 15 11.17 20.09 4.03
C GLU A 15 11.61 18.80 4.78
N PRO A 16 12.29 18.92 5.94
CA PRO A 16 12.88 17.78 6.64
C PRO A 16 11.84 16.80 7.23
N GLU A 17 10.59 17.23 7.38
CA GLU A 17 9.48 16.42 7.87
C GLU A 17 8.93 15.46 6.80
N PHE A 18 9.05 15.80 5.51
CA PHE A 18 8.44 15.04 4.43
C PHE A 18 9.39 14.00 3.85
N GLN A 19 8.93 12.76 3.75
CA GLN A 19 9.54 11.76 2.89
C GLN A 19 8.99 11.90 1.47
N ARG A 20 9.82 12.36 0.53
CA ARG A 20 9.48 12.35 -0.90
C ARG A 20 9.71 10.95 -1.47
N VAL A 21 8.74 10.47 -2.24
CA VAL A 21 8.78 9.15 -2.87
C VAL A 21 8.37 9.27 -4.32
N SER A 22 9.10 8.64 -5.22
CA SER A 22 8.65 8.45 -6.61
C SER A 22 8.56 6.97 -6.94
N VAL A 23 7.53 6.59 -7.69
CA VAL A 23 7.37 5.22 -8.18
C VAL A 23 7.39 5.21 -9.70
N THR A 24 8.15 4.30 -10.27
CA THR A 24 8.15 4.00 -11.70
C THR A 24 7.71 2.56 -11.90
N ALA A 25 6.56 2.38 -12.56
CA ALA A 25 6.12 1.07 -13.02
C ALA A 25 6.92 0.64 -14.26
N GLY A 26 7.24 -0.64 -14.34
CA GLY A 26 7.95 -1.27 -15.45
C GLY A 26 7.66 -2.76 -15.53
N GLY A 27 8.37 -3.45 -16.43
CA GLY A 27 8.13 -4.85 -16.76
C GLY A 27 7.29 -5.02 -18.02
N ASP A 28 7.20 -6.27 -18.50
CA ASP A 28 6.57 -6.62 -19.78
C ASP A 28 5.10 -7.08 -19.63
N GLU A 29 4.60 -7.18 -18.39
CA GLU A 29 3.23 -7.60 -18.10
C GLU A 29 2.52 -6.57 -17.23
N GLU A 30 1.28 -6.25 -17.62
CA GLU A 30 0.37 -5.47 -16.79
C GLU A 30 -0.23 -6.34 -15.69
N LEU A 31 -0.37 -5.78 -14.49
CA LEU A 31 -1.11 -6.43 -13.42
C LEU A 31 -2.60 -6.50 -13.80
N PRO A 32 -3.31 -7.58 -13.41
CA PRO A 32 -4.78 -7.60 -13.48
C PRO A 32 -5.40 -6.43 -12.71
N GLU A 33 -6.67 -6.11 -12.98
CA GLU A 33 -7.40 -5.00 -12.36
C GLU A 33 -7.30 -5.02 -10.81
N TYR A 34 -7.46 -6.21 -10.20
CA TYR A 34 -7.34 -6.44 -8.74
C TYR A 34 -5.90 -6.76 -8.28
N GLY A 35 -4.94 -6.85 -9.21
CA GLY A 35 -3.58 -7.29 -8.92
C GLY A 35 -2.84 -6.33 -7.99
N GLN A 36 -3.08 -5.03 -8.11
CA GLN A 36 -2.43 -4.02 -7.27
C GLN A 36 -2.79 -4.17 -5.78
N VAL A 37 -4.06 -4.46 -5.43
CA VAL A 37 -4.46 -4.62 -4.02
C VAL A 37 -3.86 -5.89 -3.41
N TRP A 38 -3.79 -6.98 -4.18
CA TRP A 38 -3.12 -8.20 -3.71
C TRP A 38 -1.62 -8.02 -3.52
N VAL A 39 -0.96 -7.34 -4.47
CA VAL A 39 0.47 -7.00 -4.34
C VAL A 39 0.70 -6.17 -3.08
N TRP A 40 -0.16 -5.18 -2.83
CA TRP A 40 -0.05 -4.33 -1.65
C TRP A 40 -0.30 -5.08 -0.35
N ASP A 41 -1.33 -5.94 -0.27
CA ASP A 41 -1.62 -6.74 0.93
C ASP A 41 -0.44 -7.64 1.31
N ILE A 42 0.14 -8.33 0.32
CA ILE A 42 1.29 -9.22 0.52
C ILE A 42 2.51 -8.40 0.95
N LEU A 43 2.78 -7.28 0.27
CA LEU A 43 3.90 -6.41 0.62
C LEU A 43 3.77 -5.87 2.04
N TYR A 44 2.57 -5.44 2.43
CA TYR A 44 2.29 -4.91 3.76
C TYR A 44 2.49 -5.98 4.84
N ALA A 45 1.97 -7.19 4.63
CA ALA A 45 2.18 -8.32 5.54
C ALA A 45 3.68 -8.68 5.66
N GLN A 46 4.42 -8.73 4.54
CA GLN A 46 5.87 -8.95 4.53
C GLN A 46 6.62 -7.89 5.33
N GLN A 47 6.27 -6.61 5.18
CA GLN A 47 6.96 -5.55 5.88
C GLN A 47 6.59 -5.52 7.37
N LEU A 48 5.34 -5.76 7.76
CA LEU A 48 4.97 -5.89 9.17
C LEU A 48 5.68 -7.06 9.85
N PHE A 49 5.80 -8.19 9.15
CA PHE A 49 6.56 -9.34 9.63
C PHE A 49 8.03 -8.97 9.86
N ALA A 50 8.67 -8.33 8.88
CA ALA A 50 10.07 -7.92 8.97
C ALA A 50 10.31 -6.81 10.02
N LEU A 51 9.34 -5.94 10.25
CA LEU A 51 9.41 -4.85 11.22
C LEU A 51 9.22 -5.31 12.67
N GLY A 52 8.57 -6.45 12.90
CA GLY A 52 8.34 -6.96 14.26
C GLY A 52 7.52 -5.99 15.13
N GLU A 53 7.92 -5.85 16.39
CA GLU A 53 7.27 -4.97 17.38
C GLU A 53 7.91 -3.58 17.47
N THR A 54 8.53 -3.10 16.39
CA THR A 54 9.22 -1.81 16.38
C THR A 54 8.24 -0.63 16.30
N GLN A 55 8.72 0.55 16.72
CA GLN A 55 7.95 1.80 16.63
C GLN A 55 7.46 2.11 15.20
N PRO A 56 8.29 1.98 14.13
CA PRO A 56 7.81 2.17 12.75
C PRO A 56 6.69 1.21 12.33
N ALA A 57 6.64 -0.01 12.91
CA ALA A 57 5.53 -0.93 12.68
C ALA A 57 4.22 -0.43 13.29
N GLN A 58 4.29 0.16 14.50
CA GLN A 58 3.13 0.74 15.17
C GLN A 58 2.62 1.97 14.43
N GLU A 59 3.53 2.86 14.03
CA GLU A 59 3.20 4.04 13.23
C GLU A 59 2.56 3.67 11.89
N LEU A 60 3.15 2.71 11.16
CA LEU A 60 2.59 2.24 9.89
C LEU A 60 1.15 1.77 10.04
N LYS A 61 0.87 0.94 11.07
CA LYS A 61 -0.49 0.47 11.36
C LYS A 61 -1.40 1.63 11.71
N GLU A 62 -1.00 2.51 12.61
CA GLU A 62 -1.83 3.64 13.05
C GLU A 62 -2.18 4.57 11.88
N THR A 63 -1.20 4.93 11.06
CA THR A 63 -1.39 5.74 9.85
C THR A 63 -2.41 5.09 8.91
N LEU A 64 -2.22 3.83 8.56
CA LEU A 64 -3.11 3.11 7.64
C LEU A 64 -4.51 2.91 8.23
N GLU A 65 -4.61 2.54 9.51
CA GLU A 65 -5.88 2.31 10.19
C GLU A 65 -6.71 3.58 10.31
N LEU A 66 -6.08 4.71 10.69
CA LEU A 66 -6.75 6.00 10.77
C LEU A 66 -7.26 6.45 9.41
N TRP A 67 -6.41 6.36 8.38
CA TRP A 67 -6.78 6.65 7.00
C TRP A 67 -7.94 5.75 6.52
N ALA A 68 -7.85 4.45 6.77
CA ALA A 68 -8.85 3.48 6.32
C ALA A 68 -10.21 3.67 7.00
N VAL A 69 -10.24 3.98 8.30
CA VAL A 69 -11.48 4.35 9.01
C VAL A 69 -12.11 5.58 8.35
N ASN A 70 -11.32 6.62 8.08
CA ASN A 70 -11.80 7.82 7.41
C ASN A 70 -12.37 7.51 6.00
N MET A 71 -11.67 6.68 5.24
CA MET A 71 -12.01 6.33 3.87
C MET A 71 -13.15 5.31 3.73
N SER A 72 -13.38 4.45 4.73
CA SER A 72 -14.41 3.39 4.69
C SER A 72 -15.82 3.90 4.36
N SER A 73 -16.17 5.10 4.82
CA SER A 73 -17.46 5.75 4.53
C SER A 73 -17.54 6.40 3.14
N LYS A 74 -16.41 6.44 2.42
CA LYS A 74 -16.24 7.12 1.13
C LYS A 74 -16.07 6.16 -0.03
N VAL A 75 -15.96 4.85 0.20
CA VAL A 75 -15.68 3.85 -0.84
C VAL A 75 -16.73 3.82 -1.98
N PHE A 76 -17.95 4.31 -1.75
CA PHE A 76 -18.99 4.42 -2.79
C PHE A 76 -19.12 5.81 -3.40
N GLN A 77 -18.30 6.77 -2.97
CA GLN A 77 -18.26 8.11 -3.58
C GLN A 77 -17.48 8.07 -4.90
N PRO A 78 -17.82 8.93 -5.88
CA PRO A 78 -17.06 9.01 -7.12
C PRO A 78 -15.58 9.33 -6.86
N HIS A 79 -14.68 8.61 -7.52
CA HIS A 79 -13.23 8.76 -7.33
C HIS A 79 -12.75 10.22 -7.49
N GLY A 80 -13.25 10.94 -8.50
CA GLY A 80 -12.92 12.34 -8.71
C GLY A 80 -13.32 13.26 -7.53
N HIS A 81 -14.38 12.92 -6.80
CA HIS A 81 -14.76 13.65 -5.58
C HIS A 81 -13.77 13.39 -4.44
N ILE A 82 -13.34 12.14 -4.26
CA ILE A 82 -12.34 11.74 -3.25
C ILE A 82 -11.00 12.42 -3.53
N LEU A 83 -10.55 12.37 -4.78
CA LEU A 83 -9.32 13.01 -5.26
C LEU A 83 -9.35 14.52 -5.01
N ALA A 84 -10.42 15.21 -5.42
CA ALA A 84 -10.53 16.67 -5.26
C ALA A 84 -10.55 17.13 -3.78
N LYS A 85 -10.79 16.21 -2.84
CA LYS A 85 -10.76 16.47 -1.40
C LYS A 85 -9.43 16.12 -0.73
N GLY A 86 -8.47 15.56 -1.47
CA GLY A 86 -7.18 15.15 -0.95
C GLY A 86 -7.24 13.93 -0.03
N TYR A 87 -8.23 13.05 -0.20
CA TYR A 87 -8.39 11.87 0.68
C TYR A 87 -7.54 10.66 0.27
N LEU A 88 -6.84 10.73 -0.87
CA LEU A 88 -6.05 9.62 -1.40
C LEU A 88 -4.65 9.51 -0.77
N ASP A 89 -4.18 10.57 -0.12
CA ASP A 89 -2.91 10.58 0.59
C ASP A 89 -3.00 9.67 1.82
N LEU A 90 -2.09 8.69 1.90
CA LEU A 90 -2.07 7.70 2.99
C LEU A 90 -1.44 8.25 4.26
N SER A 91 -0.51 9.19 4.13
CA SER A 91 0.25 9.78 5.23
C SER A 91 0.43 11.27 4.99
N GLU A 92 0.33 12.05 6.07
CA GLU A 92 0.62 13.49 6.06
C GLU A 92 2.12 13.78 5.91
N ASP A 93 2.98 12.80 6.21
CA ASP A 93 4.44 12.94 6.18
C ASP A 93 5.05 12.41 4.87
N LEU A 94 4.23 11.91 3.94
CA LEU A 94 4.69 11.35 2.67
C LEU A 94 4.19 12.19 1.49
N LYS A 95 5.12 12.56 0.61
CA LYS A 95 4.82 13.25 -0.65
C LYS A 95 5.16 12.34 -1.82
N LEU A 96 4.13 11.84 -2.49
CA LEU A 96 4.29 11.16 -3.77
C LEU A 96 4.63 12.19 -4.85
N VAL A 97 5.79 12.03 -5.46
CA VAL A 97 6.26 12.88 -6.56
C VAL A 97 5.79 12.29 -7.88
N ASN A 98 4.89 13.00 -8.54
CA ASN A 98 4.25 12.56 -9.77
C ASN A 98 4.82 13.32 -10.98
N GLY A 99 5.27 12.57 -11.99
CA GLY A 99 5.79 13.15 -13.23
C GLY A 99 7.26 13.58 -13.16
N ASP A 100 7.87 13.68 -14.33
CA ASP A 100 9.32 13.89 -14.47
C ASP A 100 9.77 15.30 -14.06
N GLU A 101 8.88 16.30 -14.11
CA GLU A 101 9.20 17.70 -13.79
C GLU A 101 9.28 17.96 -12.28
N GLU A 102 8.53 17.20 -11.48
CA GLU A 102 8.53 17.31 -10.01
C GLU A 102 9.59 16.40 -9.37
N ARG A 103 10.12 15.43 -10.13
CA ARG A 103 11.11 14.45 -9.65
C ARG A 103 12.40 15.17 -9.23
N PRO A 104 12.82 15.03 -7.95
CA PRO A 104 14.11 15.53 -7.51
C PRO A 104 15.24 14.98 -8.39
N THR A 105 16.26 15.82 -8.62
CA THR A 105 17.49 15.32 -9.23
C THR A 105 18.11 14.30 -8.29
N ALA A 106 18.57 13.18 -8.84
CA ALA A 106 19.20 12.12 -8.07
C ALA A 106 20.31 12.69 -7.16
N ALA A 107 20.22 12.39 -5.88
CA ALA A 107 21.09 12.93 -4.83
C ALA A 107 21.79 11.82 -4.04
N ASP A 108 22.95 12.16 -3.47
CA ASP A 108 23.62 11.30 -2.50
C ASP A 108 22.70 11.11 -1.29
N GLY A 109 22.25 9.86 -1.06
CA GLY A 109 21.31 9.52 0.00
C GLY A 109 19.95 9.02 -0.51
N ASP A 110 19.67 9.12 -1.81
CA ASP A 110 18.51 8.47 -2.41
C ASP A 110 18.61 6.96 -2.27
N ARG A 111 17.46 6.31 -2.07
CA ARG A 111 17.35 4.86 -1.88
C ARG A 111 16.39 4.28 -2.89
N GLU A 112 16.90 3.42 -3.75
CA GLU A 112 16.08 2.65 -4.69
C GLU A 112 15.70 1.30 -4.10
N ILE A 113 14.42 0.98 -4.17
CA ILE A 113 13.81 -0.27 -3.75
C ILE A 113 12.98 -0.79 -4.92
N ILE A 114 13.18 -2.03 -5.30
CA ILE A 114 12.49 -2.68 -6.42
C ILE A 114 11.52 -3.71 -5.85
N VAL A 115 10.24 -3.55 -6.17
CA VAL A 115 9.19 -4.55 -5.94
C VAL A 115 8.97 -5.31 -7.23
N THR A 116 9.28 -6.60 -7.23
CA THR A 116 9.06 -7.48 -8.39
C THR A 116 7.86 -8.36 -8.12
N VAL A 117 6.99 -8.48 -9.12
CA VAL A 117 5.75 -9.26 -9.06
C VAL A 117 5.77 -10.34 -10.13
N THR A 118 5.66 -11.59 -9.68
CA THR A 118 5.55 -12.78 -10.54
C THR A 118 4.30 -13.57 -10.17
N GLY A 119 3.67 -14.22 -11.14
CA GLY A 119 2.49 -15.05 -10.86
C GLY A 119 1.65 -15.27 -12.11
N GLN A 120 0.71 -16.20 -12.02
CA GLN A 120 -0.25 -16.46 -13.10
C GLN A 120 -1.59 -15.77 -12.80
N ALA A 121 -2.31 -15.38 -13.85
CA ALA A 121 -3.65 -14.82 -13.70
C ALA A 121 -4.57 -15.78 -12.91
N GLY A 122 -5.26 -15.26 -11.89
CA GLY A 122 -6.14 -16.05 -11.02
C GLY A 122 -5.43 -16.78 -9.88
N GLN A 123 -4.11 -16.61 -9.72
CA GLN A 123 -3.36 -17.01 -8.53
C GLN A 123 -2.87 -15.78 -7.77
N LEU A 124 -2.53 -15.95 -6.49
CA LEU A 124 -1.85 -14.89 -5.77
C LEU A 124 -0.46 -14.65 -6.36
N PRO A 125 -0.05 -13.38 -6.51
CA PRO A 125 1.28 -13.07 -6.98
C PRO A 125 2.31 -13.34 -5.88
N ASP A 126 3.49 -13.79 -6.30
CA ASP A 126 4.69 -13.68 -5.50
C ASP A 126 5.22 -12.24 -5.59
N VAL A 127 5.45 -11.63 -4.43
CA VAL A 127 5.99 -10.27 -4.31
C VAL A 127 7.36 -10.37 -3.67
N ALA A 128 8.38 -9.87 -4.37
CA ALA A 128 9.76 -9.84 -3.90
C ALA A 128 10.25 -8.39 -3.80
N VAL A 129 11.06 -8.10 -2.78
CA VAL A 129 11.61 -6.77 -2.51
C VAL A 129 13.14 -6.83 -2.57
N SER A 130 13.74 -5.90 -3.30
CA SER A 130 15.19 -5.73 -3.40
C SER A 130 15.59 -4.28 -3.13
N PRO A 131 16.63 -4.01 -2.30
CA PRO A 131 17.41 -5.00 -1.55
C PRO A 131 16.60 -5.64 -0.41
N GLU A 132 16.97 -6.84 0.03
CA GLU A 132 16.29 -7.55 1.13
C GLU A 132 16.50 -6.85 2.49
N ALA A 133 17.69 -6.28 2.68
CA ALA A 133 18.09 -5.56 3.88
C ALA A 133 17.66 -4.08 3.77
N LEU A 134 16.44 -3.82 4.23
CA LEU A 134 15.89 -2.47 4.40
C LEU A 134 15.85 -2.08 5.88
N GLU A 135 16.16 -0.83 6.14
CA GLU A 135 15.97 -0.18 7.44
C GLU A 135 14.47 -0.03 7.75
N ALA A 136 14.13 0.11 9.04
CA ALA A 136 12.73 0.13 9.47
C ALA A 136 11.90 1.26 8.83
N GLU A 137 12.48 2.45 8.70
CA GLU A 137 11.83 3.58 8.02
C GLU A 137 11.68 3.36 6.50
N GLU A 138 12.65 2.70 5.86
CA GLU A 138 12.56 2.36 4.44
C GLU A 138 11.40 1.39 4.19
N ARG A 139 11.19 0.41 5.07
CA ARG A 139 10.07 -0.54 5.00
C ARG A 139 8.71 0.15 5.17
N LYS A 140 8.61 1.06 6.14
CA LYS A 140 7.41 1.87 6.36
C LYS A 140 7.07 2.69 5.11
N ASN A 141 8.05 3.43 4.60
CA ASN A 141 7.87 4.31 3.44
C ASN A 141 7.67 3.54 2.13
N LEU A 142 8.18 2.31 2.01
CA LEU A 142 7.91 1.42 0.89
C LEU A 142 6.41 1.09 0.79
N VAL A 143 5.79 0.67 1.90
CA VAL A 143 4.36 0.31 1.94
C VAL A 143 3.48 1.53 1.65
N LEU A 144 3.77 2.65 2.30
CA LEU A 144 3.02 3.89 2.11
C LEU A 144 3.20 4.46 0.70
N GLY A 145 4.44 4.48 0.19
CA GLY A 145 4.76 5.02 -1.12
C GLY A 145 4.10 4.23 -2.26
N LEU A 146 4.18 2.90 -2.22
CA LEU A 146 3.53 2.06 -3.23
C LEU A 146 1.99 2.13 -3.12
N GLY A 147 1.46 2.11 -1.90
CA GLY A 147 0.01 2.24 -1.68
C GLY A 147 -0.53 3.59 -2.17
N GLN A 148 0.18 4.69 -1.91
CA GLN A 148 -0.22 6.01 -2.37
C GLN A 148 -0.14 6.11 -3.90
N PHE A 149 0.91 5.56 -4.51
CA PHE A 149 1.00 5.46 -5.97
C PHE A 149 -0.21 4.75 -6.58
N PHE A 150 -0.58 3.57 -6.06
CA PHE A 150 -1.77 2.85 -6.54
C PHE A 150 -3.08 3.58 -6.24
N ASN A 151 -3.20 4.29 -5.12
CA ASN A 151 -4.39 5.11 -4.83
C ASN A 151 -4.64 6.17 -5.91
N PHE A 152 -3.59 6.81 -6.43
CA PHE A 152 -3.73 7.83 -7.47
C PHE A 152 -3.92 7.22 -8.87
N ASP A 153 -3.27 6.10 -9.16
CA ASP A 153 -3.28 5.46 -10.48
C ASP A 153 -4.56 4.64 -10.74
N ASN A 154 -5.08 3.95 -9.72
CA ASN A 154 -6.16 2.98 -9.85
C ASN A 154 -7.36 3.29 -8.93
N PRO A 155 -8.48 3.80 -9.49
CA PRO A 155 -9.68 4.08 -8.73
C PRO A 155 -10.28 2.88 -7.99
N MET A 156 -10.09 1.68 -8.51
CA MET A 156 -10.57 0.47 -7.87
C MET A 156 -9.72 0.13 -6.64
N PHE A 157 -8.39 0.25 -6.75
CA PHE A 157 -7.50 0.11 -5.61
C PHE A 157 -7.86 1.10 -4.49
N ALA A 158 -8.03 2.38 -4.83
CA ALA A 158 -8.40 3.43 -3.87
C ALA A 158 -9.73 3.14 -3.16
N ARG A 159 -10.66 2.49 -3.85
CA ARG A 159 -11.94 2.04 -3.29
C ARG A 159 -11.78 0.87 -2.33
N GLU A 160 -10.95 -0.11 -2.67
CA GLU A 160 -10.88 -1.39 -1.97
C GLU A 160 -9.90 -1.36 -0.79
N LEU A 161 -8.77 -0.66 -0.91
CA LEU A 161 -7.72 -0.60 0.09
C LEU A 161 -8.22 -0.31 1.53
N PRO A 162 -9.15 0.63 1.79
CA PRO A 162 -9.64 0.88 3.15
C PRO A 162 -10.26 -0.36 3.80
N ILE A 163 -10.97 -1.18 3.02
CA ILE A 163 -11.60 -2.40 3.52
C ILE A 163 -10.55 -3.47 3.79
N HIS A 164 -9.53 -3.58 2.93
CA HIS A 164 -8.42 -4.52 3.13
C HIS A 164 -7.61 -4.18 4.40
N VAL A 165 -7.27 -2.90 4.61
CA VAL A 165 -6.58 -2.43 5.82
C VAL A 165 -7.39 -2.77 7.07
N LEU A 166 -8.69 -2.47 7.08
CA LEU A 166 -9.56 -2.77 8.23
C LEU A 166 -9.73 -4.27 8.46
N ALA A 167 -9.75 -5.08 7.39
CA ALA A 167 -9.79 -6.52 7.50
C ALA A 167 -8.49 -7.09 8.09
N MET A 168 -7.32 -6.63 7.64
CA MET A 168 -6.03 -7.03 8.23
C MET A 168 -5.90 -6.57 9.69
N ARG A 169 -6.35 -5.36 10.01
CA ARG A 169 -6.44 -4.90 11.42
C ARG A 169 -7.27 -5.87 12.27
N LYS A 170 -8.45 -6.26 11.79
CA LYS A 170 -9.31 -7.22 12.49
C LYS A 170 -8.63 -8.58 12.63
N TYR A 171 -8.01 -9.08 11.57
CA TYR A 171 -7.24 -10.32 11.59
C TYR A 171 -6.16 -10.28 12.69
N HIS A 172 -5.38 -9.19 12.73
CA HIS A 172 -4.30 -9.05 13.70
C HIS A 172 -4.78 -8.93 15.15
N ALA A 173 -5.97 -8.39 15.36
CA ALA A 173 -6.57 -8.28 16.68
C ALA A 173 -7.19 -9.60 17.17
N ASP A 174 -7.77 -10.39 16.26
CA ASP A 174 -8.61 -11.53 16.61
C ASP A 174 -7.93 -12.90 16.42
N ILE A 175 -6.90 -12.98 15.56
CA ILE A 175 -6.36 -14.26 15.06
C ILE A 175 -4.86 -14.40 15.37
N HIS A 176 -4.00 -13.64 14.69
CA HIS A 176 -2.54 -13.76 14.82
C HIS A 176 -1.86 -12.38 14.81
N GLU A 177 -0.87 -12.18 15.69
CA GLU A 177 -0.12 -10.92 15.73
C GLU A 177 0.63 -10.67 14.41
N PRO A 178 0.83 -9.40 13.99
CA PRO A 178 1.34 -9.08 12.65
C PRO A 178 2.76 -9.58 12.35
N HIS A 179 3.54 -9.89 13.38
CA HIS A 179 4.92 -10.34 13.26
C HIS A 179 5.08 -11.86 13.29
N THR A 180 3.98 -12.60 13.17
CA THR A 180 3.97 -14.06 13.12
C THR A 180 4.04 -14.57 11.69
N ARG A 181 4.54 -15.80 11.51
CA ARG A 181 4.63 -16.40 10.18
C ARG A 181 3.23 -16.67 9.61
N GLU A 182 2.31 -17.06 10.47
CA GLU A 182 0.91 -17.30 10.15
C GLU A 182 0.24 -16.01 9.65
N ALA A 183 0.46 -14.86 10.29
CA ALA A 183 -0.07 -13.59 9.80
C ALA A 183 0.50 -13.18 8.43
N LEU A 184 1.79 -13.41 8.20
CA LEU A 184 2.42 -13.16 6.90
C LEU A 184 1.70 -13.91 5.77
N ASP A 185 1.40 -15.19 6.00
CA ASP A 185 0.85 -16.07 4.98
C ASP A 185 -0.69 -15.95 4.87
N GLU A 186 -1.43 -15.70 5.96
CA GLU A 186 -2.90 -15.76 5.99
C GLU A 186 -3.62 -14.40 5.98
N ALA A 187 -3.01 -13.33 6.53
CA ALA A 187 -3.67 -12.03 6.63
C ALA A 187 -4.08 -11.43 5.26
N PRO A 188 -3.26 -11.52 4.19
CA PRO A 188 -3.67 -11.08 2.86
C PRO A 188 -4.92 -11.81 2.34
N PHE A 189 -5.00 -13.13 2.54
CA PHE A 189 -6.17 -13.91 2.11
C PHE A 189 -7.43 -13.53 2.89
N TYR A 190 -7.28 -13.34 4.21
CA TYR A 190 -8.39 -12.89 5.04
C TYR A 190 -8.90 -11.54 4.56
N ALA A 191 -8.02 -10.60 4.21
CA ALA A 191 -8.37 -9.29 3.68
C ALA A 191 -9.16 -9.38 2.38
N ILE A 192 -8.68 -10.19 1.42
CA ILE A 192 -9.34 -10.44 0.14
C ILE A 192 -10.74 -11.02 0.35
N GLN A 193 -10.89 -12.04 1.21
CA GLN A 193 -12.18 -12.65 1.50
C GLN A 193 -13.16 -11.65 2.11
N LYS A 194 -12.72 -10.85 3.09
CA LYS A 194 -13.58 -9.84 3.73
C LYS A 194 -13.96 -8.69 2.82
N ALA A 195 -13.06 -8.24 1.95
CA ALA A 195 -13.40 -7.25 0.94
C ALA A 195 -14.43 -7.78 -0.05
N MET A 196 -14.27 -9.02 -0.53
CA MET A 196 -15.27 -9.66 -1.41
C MET A 196 -16.64 -9.76 -0.74
N GLU A 197 -16.70 -10.26 0.51
CA GLU A 197 -17.95 -10.33 1.29
C GLU A 197 -18.60 -8.94 1.41
N TYR A 198 -17.81 -7.91 1.75
CA TYR A 198 -18.28 -6.54 1.93
C TYR A 198 -18.88 -5.95 0.64
N PHE A 199 -18.15 -6.00 -0.47
CA PHE A 199 -18.63 -5.41 -1.73
C PHE A 199 -19.78 -6.20 -2.35
N GLN A 200 -19.83 -7.53 -2.17
CA GLN A 200 -20.98 -8.33 -2.58
C GLN A 200 -22.24 -7.94 -1.78
N ALA A 201 -22.13 -7.81 -0.45
CA ALA A 201 -23.24 -7.40 0.40
C ALA A 201 -23.73 -5.98 0.06
N ALA A 202 -22.80 -5.05 -0.19
CA ALA A 202 -23.14 -3.67 -0.56
C ALA A 202 -23.88 -3.59 -1.91
N ASN A 203 -23.45 -4.38 -2.90
CA ASN A 203 -24.09 -4.44 -4.22
C ASN A 203 -25.47 -5.13 -4.18
N GLN A 204 -25.69 -6.07 -3.27
CA GLN A 204 -27.01 -6.68 -3.05
C GLN A 204 -27.97 -5.74 -2.29
N GLY A 205 -27.43 -4.89 -1.40
CA GLY A 205 -28.20 -3.88 -0.66
C GLY A 205 -28.61 -2.65 -1.46
N THR A 206 -28.09 -2.45 -2.67
CA THR A 206 -28.40 -1.30 -3.55
C THR A 206 -29.56 -1.57 -4.53
N VAL A 207 -30.19 -2.74 -4.48
CA VAL A 207 -31.43 -3.05 -5.20
C VAL A 207 -32.63 -2.88 -4.26
N GLN A 208 -33.02 -1.64 -3.99
CA GLN A 208 -34.35 -1.26 -3.50
C GLN A 208 -34.79 0.07 -4.11
#